data_AF-A0A6A3LKF3-F1
#
_entry.id   AF-A0A6A3LKF3-F1
#
_cell.length_a   1.000
_cell.length_b   1.000
_cell.length_c   1.000
_cell.angle_alpha   90.00
_cell.angle_beta   90.00
_cell.angle_gamma   90.00
#
_symmetry.space_group_name_H-M   'P 1'
#
loop_
_entity.id
_entity.type
_entity.pdbx_description
1 polymer ?
#
loop_
_entity_poly.entity_id
_entity_poly.type
_entity_poly.pdbx_seq_one_letter_code
_entity_poly.pdbx_strand_id
1 'polypeptide(L)'
;MLTDVKAFALSAAVLYIKFLVCTMIQGRKAFAAGTRMSEDNKLPQAKNAPKQGFADPTNDRVRAAVEEEMRWKRIIQNDLESMPMAFIVFWSAISVGVSATLTQTLLLVYTLARFGHTIVYSRSLPHARMVFWIIGMACIVAGALASIEAALS
;
A
#
# COMPACT_ATOMS: atom_id res chain seq x y z
N MET A 1 -29.03 0.88 2.81
CA MET A 1 -27.92 1.88 2.81
C MET A 1 -26.71 1.25 3.49
N LEU A 2 -25.52 1.40 2.93
CA LEU A 2 -24.27 1.00 3.60
C LEU A 2 -24.06 1.95 4.79
N THR A 3 -23.69 1.46 5.97
CA THR A 3 -23.27 2.32 7.09
C THR A 3 -21.80 2.69 6.94
N ASP A 4 -21.36 3.77 7.56
CA ASP A 4 -19.95 4.17 7.64
C ASP A 4 -19.05 3.08 8.23
N VAL A 5 -19.50 2.36 9.26
CA VAL A 5 -18.80 1.19 9.83
C VAL A 5 -18.63 0.08 8.78
N LYS A 6 -19.67 -0.21 7.99
CA LYS A 6 -19.58 -1.21 6.92
C LYS A 6 -18.65 -0.75 5.79
N ALA A 7 -18.67 0.53 5.45
CA ALA A 7 -17.76 1.11 4.46
C ALA A 7 -16.30 1.05 4.94
N PHE A 8 -16.05 1.34 6.22
CA PHE A 8 -14.75 1.21 6.85
C PHE A 8 -14.25 -0.22 6.81
N ALA A 9 -15.06 -1.19 7.26
CA ALA A 9 -14.70 -2.60 7.26
C ALA A 9 -14.38 -3.10 5.84
N LEU A 10 -15.18 -2.71 4.85
CA LEU A 10 -14.95 -3.05 3.44
C LEU A 10 -13.64 -2.46 2.93
N SER A 11 -13.40 -1.17 3.16
CA SER A 11 -12.16 -0.48 2.78
C SER A 11 -10.93 -1.15 3.40
N ALA A 12 -10.96 -1.39 4.72
CA ALA A 12 -9.88 -2.03 5.44
C ALA A 12 -9.59 -3.45 4.91
N ALA A 13 -10.62 -4.27 4.73
CA ALA A 13 -10.47 -5.62 4.21
C ALA A 13 -9.90 -5.64 2.78
N VAL A 14 -10.43 -4.80 1.89
CA VAL A 14 -9.98 -4.71 0.50
C VAL A 14 -8.52 -4.23 0.41
N LEU A 15 -8.17 -3.20 1.19
CA LEU A 15 -6.79 -2.70 1.24
C LEU A 15 -5.82 -3.67 1.89
N TYR A 16 -6.26 -4.45 2.87
CA TYR A 16 -5.46 -5.54 3.44
C TYR A 16 -5.21 -6.67 2.44
N ILE A 17 -6.24 -7.10 1.70
CA ILE A 17 -6.07 -8.08 0.62
C ILE A 17 -5.08 -7.57 -0.42
N LYS A 18 -5.20 -6.29 -0.83
CA LYS A 18 -4.24 -5.65 -1.73
C LYS A 18 -2.82 -5.64 -1.14
N PHE A 19 -2.66 -5.33 0.14
CA PHE A 19 -1.37 -5.41 0.83
C PHE A 19 -0.76 -6.81 0.76
N LEU A 20 -1.54 -7.86 1.04
CA LEU A 20 -1.09 -9.25 0.91
C LEU A 20 -0.67 -9.60 -0.51
N VAL A 21 -1.42 -9.14 -1.52
CA VAL A 21 -1.04 -9.33 -2.93
C VAL A 21 0.29 -8.65 -3.22
N CYS A 22 0.50 -7.42 -2.74
CA CYS A 22 1.74 -6.69 -2.94
C CYS A 22 2.95 -7.37 -2.28
N THR A 23 2.80 -7.89 -1.05
CA THR A 23 3.89 -8.61 -0.36
C THR A 23 4.22 -9.94 -1.04
N MET A 24 3.23 -10.65 -1.57
CA MET A 24 3.47 -11.85 -2.39
C MET A 24 4.24 -11.52 -3.68
N ILE A 25 3.89 -10.42 -4.35
CA ILE A 25 4.61 -9.98 -5.56
C ILE A 25 6.05 -9.59 -5.21
N GLN A 26 6.26 -8.75 -4.18
CA GLN A 26 7.60 -8.37 -3.72
C GLN A 26 8.43 -9.61 -3.36
N GLY A 27 7.83 -10.58 -2.68
CA GLY A 27 8.51 -11.83 -2.32
C GLY A 27 9.05 -12.57 -3.54
N ARG A 28 8.28 -12.66 -4.63
CA ARG A 28 8.72 -13.27 -5.91
C ARG A 28 9.80 -12.43 -6.59
N LYS A 29 9.69 -11.10 -6.57
CA LYS A 29 10.71 -10.20 -7.11
C LYS A 29 12.03 -10.33 -6.37
N ALA A 30 12.01 -10.51 -5.05
CA ALA A 30 13.20 -10.72 -4.23
C ALA A 30 13.95 -12.02 -4.61
N PHE A 31 13.21 -13.13 -4.83
CA PHE A 31 13.82 -14.35 -5.34
C PHE A 31 14.47 -14.14 -6.71
N ALA A 32 13.78 -13.47 -7.64
CA ALA A 32 14.33 -13.16 -8.96
C ALA A 32 15.56 -12.22 -8.90
N ALA A 33 15.65 -11.38 -7.87
CA ALA A 33 16.76 -10.45 -7.66
C ALA A 33 17.94 -11.07 -6.90
N GLY A 34 17.79 -12.26 -6.30
CA GLY A 34 18.83 -12.87 -5.46
C GLY A 34 19.06 -12.16 -4.12
N THR A 35 18.14 -11.28 -3.72
CA THR A 35 18.27 -10.40 -2.55
C THR A 35 17.67 -10.97 -1.27
N ARG A 36 17.12 -12.19 -1.32
CA ARG A 36 16.71 -12.92 -0.11
C ARG A 36 17.91 -13.31 0.73
N MET A 37 17.64 -13.75 1.95
CA MET A 37 18.65 -14.33 2.82
C MET A 37 19.19 -15.64 2.24
N SER A 38 20.42 -16.02 2.60
CA SER A 38 21.08 -17.16 1.96
C SER A 38 20.45 -18.51 2.34
N GLU A 39 19.79 -18.62 3.50
CA GLU A 39 19.02 -19.79 3.91
C GLU A 39 17.81 -20.08 3.01
N ASP A 40 17.27 -19.05 2.34
CA ASP A 40 16.13 -19.18 1.43
C ASP A 40 16.48 -19.94 0.13
N ASN A 41 17.76 -20.22 -0.13
CA ASN A 41 18.19 -21.10 -1.25
C ASN A 41 17.62 -22.52 -1.13
N LYS A 42 17.18 -22.94 0.07
CA LYS A 42 16.55 -24.26 0.30
C LYS A 42 15.09 -24.30 -0.13
N LEU A 43 14.48 -23.16 -0.42
CA LEU A 43 13.06 -23.06 -0.74
C LEU A 43 12.79 -23.43 -2.21
N PRO A 44 11.64 -24.04 -2.53
CA PRO A 44 11.26 -24.36 -3.91
C PRO A 44 11.28 -23.16 -4.86
N GLN A 45 10.99 -21.96 -4.34
CA GLN A 45 10.97 -20.70 -5.07
C GLN A 45 12.36 -20.23 -5.53
N ALA A 46 13.42 -20.72 -4.89
CA ALA A 46 14.80 -20.45 -5.30
C ALA A 46 15.25 -21.36 -6.47
N LYS A 47 14.47 -22.39 -6.82
CA LYS A 47 14.77 -23.26 -7.95
C LYS A 47 14.78 -22.44 -9.25
N ASN A 48 15.92 -22.43 -9.94
CA ASN A 48 16.18 -21.64 -11.14
C ASN A 48 16.24 -20.10 -10.93
N ALA A 49 16.25 -19.63 -9.68
CA ALA A 49 16.52 -18.24 -9.37
C ALA A 49 18.04 -18.01 -9.20
N PRO A 50 18.52 -16.75 -9.25
CA PRO A 50 19.89 -16.43 -8.82
C PRO A 50 20.17 -16.92 -7.40
N LYS A 51 21.46 -17.12 -7.07
CA LYS A 51 21.86 -17.49 -5.71
C LYS A 51 21.39 -16.42 -4.72
N GLN A 52 20.55 -16.80 -3.76
CA GLN A 52 20.07 -15.87 -2.74
C GLN A 52 21.21 -15.47 -1.80
N GLY A 53 21.17 -14.23 -1.32
CA GLY A 53 22.23 -13.60 -0.52
C GLY A 53 23.37 -13.03 -1.36
N PHE A 54 23.24 -13.06 -2.70
CA PHE A 54 24.24 -12.52 -3.63
C PHE A 54 23.56 -11.96 -4.88
N ALA A 55 23.28 -10.66 -4.88
CA ALA A 55 22.85 -9.94 -6.07
C ALA A 55 24.08 -9.50 -6.87
N ASP A 56 24.43 -10.26 -7.92
CA ASP A 56 25.56 -9.98 -8.81
C ASP A 56 25.40 -8.61 -9.50
N PRO A 57 26.23 -7.62 -9.17
CA PRO A 57 26.13 -6.28 -9.71
C PRO A 57 26.64 -6.17 -11.16
N THR A 58 27.31 -7.21 -11.69
CA THR A 58 27.81 -7.22 -13.07
C THR A 58 26.78 -7.73 -14.07
N ASN A 59 25.72 -8.37 -13.57
CA ASN A 59 24.66 -8.95 -14.40
C ASN A 59 23.49 -7.97 -14.53
N ASP A 60 23.29 -7.43 -15.73
CA ASP A 60 22.22 -6.46 -16.00
C ASP A 60 20.81 -6.98 -15.71
N ARG A 61 20.57 -8.29 -15.87
CA ARG A 61 19.27 -8.89 -15.52
C ARG A 61 19.03 -8.88 -14.01
N VAL A 62 20.07 -9.15 -13.22
CA VAL A 62 20.00 -9.10 -11.74
C VAL A 62 19.80 -7.66 -11.29
N ARG A 63 20.53 -6.70 -11.86
CA ARG A 63 20.35 -5.26 -11.56
C ARG A 63 18.91 -4.79 -11.82
N ALA A 64 18.35 -5.12 -12.98
CA ALA A 64 16.96 -4.79 -13.30
C ALA A 64 15.96 -5.45 -12.34
N ALA A 65 16.22 -6.69 -11.93
CA ALA A 65 15.39 -7.39 -10.95
C ALA A 65 15.47 -6.74 -9.55
N VAL A 66 16.65 -6.27 -9.13
CA VAL A 66 16.85 -5.52 -7.87
C VAL A 66 16.09 -4.20 -7.91
N GLU A 67 16.16 -3.44 -9.01
CA GLU A 67 15.40 -2.18 -9.15
C GLU A 67 13.89 -2.41 -9.07
N GLU A 68 13.41 -3.47 -9.72
CA GLU A 68 12.01 -3.86 -9.65
C GLU A 68 11.61 -4.31 -8.24
N GLU A 69 12.43 -5.10 -7.55
CA GLU A 69 12.18 -5.45 -6.15
C GLU A 69 12.13 -4.21 -5.25
N MET A 70 13.07 -3.27 -5.41
CA MET A 70 13.10 -2.00 -4.68
C MET A 70 11.82 -1.20 -4.89
N ARG A 71 11.28 -1.18 -6.11
CA ARG A 71 10.00 -0.55 -6.42
C ARG A 71 8.86 -1.15 -5.61
N TRP A 72 8.76 -2.48 -5.58
CA TRP A 72 7.73 -3.18 -4.80
C TRP A 72 7.90 -2.99 -3.29
N LYS A 73 9.14 -2.96 -2.78
CA LYS A 73 9.41 -2.59 -1.38
C LYS A 73 8.87 -1.20 -1.06
N ARG A 74 9.09 -0.20 -1.93
CA ARG A 74 8.58 1.15 -1.72
C ARG A 74 7.05 1.26 -1.84
N ILE A 75 6.40 0.43 -2.67
CA ILE A 75 4.93 0.33 -2.71
C ILE A 75 4.40 -0.10 -1.34
N ILE A 76 4.95 -1.20 -0.80
CA ILE A 76 4.56 -1.77 0.49
C ILE A 76 4.88 -0.79 1.62
N GLN A 77 6.05 -0.15 1.60
CA GLN A 77 6.43 0.82 2.61
C GLN A 77 5.47 2.02 2.63
N ASN A 78 5.11 2.56 1.47
CA ASN A 78 4.16 3.66 1.40
C ASN A 78 2.76 3.26 1.90
N ASP A 79 2.37 1.99 1.68
CA ASP A 79 1.15 1.43 2.25
C ASP A 79 1.20 1.37 3.78
N LEU A 80 2.33 0.96 4.35
CA LEU A 80 2.56 0.93 5.81
C LEU A 80 2.64 2.33 6.43
N GLU A 81 3.16 3.33 5.71
CA GLU A 81 3.21 4.72 6.17
C GLU A 81 1.83 5.40 6.16
N SER A 82 0.91 4.96 5.28
CA SER A 82 -0.38 5.63 5.07
C SER A 82 -1.58 4.91 5.67
N MET A 83 -1.74 3.60 5.43
CA MET A 83 -2.99 2.89 5.73
C MET A 83 -3.29 2.76 7.23
N PRO A 84 -2.32 2.43 8.11
CA PRO A 84 -2.58 2.35 9.54
C PRO A 84 -3.13 3.68 10.09
N MET A 85 -2.52 4.80 9.71
CA MET A 85 -2.97 6.13 10.12
C MET A 85 -4.34 6.50 9.52
N ALA A 86 -4.58 6.15 8.26
CA ALA A 86 -5.89 6.34 7.64
C ALA A 86 -6.99 5.61 8.42
N PHE A 87 -6.76 4.35 8.81
CA PHE A 87 -7.73 3.57 9.56
C PHE A 87 -7.98 4.15 10.95
N ILE A 88 -6.95 4.63 11.64
CA ILE A 88 -7.11 5.32 12.94
C ILE A 88 -7.98 6.57 12.77
N VAL A 89 -7.70 7.40 11.77
CA VAL A 89 -8.43 8.65 11.52
C VAL A 89 -9.89 8.39 11.13
N PHE A 90 -10.15 7.44 10.23
CA PHE A 90 -11.53 7.15 9.83
C PHE A 90 -12.32 6.47 10.95
N TRP A 91 -11.67 5.63 11.76
CA TRP A 91 -12.33 5.06 12.94
C TRP A 91 -12.66 6.12 13.98
N SER A 92 -11.75 7.09 14.21
CA SER A 92 -12.04 8.21 15.10
C SER A 92 -13.21 9.07 14.59
N ALA A 93 -13.26 9.36 13.29
CA ALA A 93 -14.36 10.10 12.65
C ALA A 93 -15.72 9.43 12.90
N ILE A 94 -15.79 8.11 12.72
CA ILE A 94 -17.00 7.32 13.02
C ILE A 94 -17.34 7.41 14.51
N SER A 95 -16.33 7.31 15.37
CA SER A 95 -16.52 7.26 16.82
C SER A 95 -17.04 8.58 17.41
N VAL A 96 -16.67 9.72 16.81
CA VAL A 96 -17.16 11.05 17.22
C VAL A 96 -18.40 11.51 16.43
N GLY A 97 -18.98 10.63 15.60
CA GLY A 97 -20.23 10.91 14.91
C GLY A 97 -20.14 11.84 13.70
N VAL A 98 -18.98 11.88 13.01
CA VAL A 98 -18.87 12.59 11.72
C VAL A 98 -19.89 12.04 10.72
N SER A 99 -20.44 12.92 9.88
CA SER A 99 -21.41 12.58 8.83
C SER A 99 -21.04 11.31 8.06
N ALA A 100 -21.93 10.31 8.11
CA ALA A 100 -21.71 9.02 7.45
C ALA A 100 -21.43 9.16 5.95
N THR A 101 -22.13 10.08 5.26
CA THR A 101 -21.93 10.33 3.83
C THR A 101 -20.52 10.85 3.53
N LEU A 102 -20.01 11.75 4.37
CA LEU A 102 -18.65 12.28 4.24
C LEU A 102 -17.62 11.17 4.45
N THR A 103 -17.73 10.44 5.57
CA THR A 103 -16.82 9.35 5.92
C THR A 103 -16.79 8.27 4.83
N GLN A 104 -17.95 7.87 4.30
CA GLN A 104 -18.05 6.89 3.20
C GLN A 104 -17.38 7.38 1.93
N THR A 105 -17.60 8.65 1.56
CA THR A 105 -17.00 9.24 0.36
C THR A 105 -15.48 9.27 0.48
N LEU A 106 -14.97 9.74 1.61
CA LEU A 106 -13.52 9.80 1.87
C LEU A 106 -12.89 8.41 1.87
N LEU A 107 -13.54 7.40 2.49
CA LEU A 107 -13.07 6.01 2.46
C LEU A 107 -13.04 5.43 1.05
N LEU A 108 -14.05 5.69 0.23
CA LEU A 108 -14.11 5.23 -1.16
C LEU A 108 -12.99 5.86 -2.00
N VAL A 109 -12.85 7.18 -1.94
CA VAL A 109 -11.82 7.92 -2.68
C VAL A 109 -10.42 7.51 -2.21
N TYR A 110 -10.22 7.37 -0.90
CA TYR A 110 -8.96 6.88 -0.33
C TYR A 110 -8.62 5.49 -0.87
N THR A 111 -9.57 4.56 -0.84
CA THR A 111 -9.38 3.19 -1.34
C THR A 111 -8.96 3.21 -2.80
N LEU A 112 -9.72 3.89 -3.67
CA LEU A 112 -9.41 4.02 -5.09
C LEU A 112 -8.03 4.66 -5.31
N ALA A 113 -7.68 5.69 -4.54
CA ALA A 113 -6.38 6.34 -4.62
C ALA A 113 -5.24 5.38 -4.24
N ARG A 114 -5.41 4.51 -3.25
CA ARG A 114 -4.39 3.51 -2.85
C ARG A 114 -4.18 2.43 -3.91
N PHE A 115 -5.24 2.00 -4.61
CA PHE A 115 -5.09 1.10 -5.77
C PHE A 115 -4.42 1.81 -6.93
N GLY A 116 -4.90 3.01 -7.28
CA GLY A 116 -4.34 3.84 -8.33
C GLY A 116 -2.83 4.06 -8.11
N HIS A 117 -2.45 4.43 -6.89
CA HIS A 117 -1.05 4.61 -6.48
C HIS A 117 -0.21 3.35 -6.74
N THR A 118 -0.64 2.17 -6.28
CA THR A 118 0.08 0.91 -6.53
C THR A 118 0.22 0.60 -8.01
N ILE A 119 -0.84 0.79 -8.80
CA ILE A 119 -0.86 0.52 -10.24
C ILE A 119 0.12 1.42 -10.99
N VAL A 120 0.12 2.72 -10.72
CA VAL A 120 1.02 3.66 -11.42
C VAL A 120 2.46 3.55 -10.92
N TYR A 121 2.66 3.18 -9.66
CA TYR A 121 3.99 2.92 -9.11
C TYR A 121 4.62 1.70 -9.78
N SER A 122 3.89 0.58 -9.91
CA SER A 122 4.40 -0.62 -10.58
C SER A 122 4.73 -0.39 -12.06
N ARG A 123 4.09 0.60 -12.69
CA ARG A 123 4.38 1.03 -14.08
C ARG A 123 5.42 2.15 -14.21
N SER A 124 6.08 2.53 -13.12
CA SER A 124 7.12 3.59 -13.15
C SER A 124 6.60 4.95 -13.63
N LEU A 125 5.36 5.33 -13.31
CA LEU A 125 4.77 6.62 -13.69
C LEU A 125 4.83 7.61 -12.51
N PRO A 126 5.90 8.41 -12.35
CA PRO A 126 6.14 9.19 -11.14
C PRO A 126 5.12 10.32 -10.90
N HIS A 127 4.70 11.03 -11.95
CA HIS A 127 3.73 12.13 -11.83
C HIS A 127 2.35 11.62 -11.43
N ALA A 128 1.86 10.56 -12.09
CA ALA A 128 0.60 9.94 -11.73
C ALA A 128 0.65 9.36 -10.30
N ARG A 129 1.78 8.76 -9.90
CA ARG A 129 1.99 8.28 -8.52
C ARG A 129 1.82 9.40 -7.50
N MET A 130 2.45 10.55 -7.75
CA MET A 130 2.35 11.72 -6.86
C MET A 130 0.90 12.19 -6.73
N VAL A 131 0.14 12.27 -7.84
CA VAL A 131 -1.27 12.68 -7.81
C VAL A 131 -2.11 11.74 -6.95
N PHE A 132 -2.01 10.42 -7.13
CA PHE A 132 -2.75 9.47 -6.30
C PHE A 132 -2.33 9.50 -4.82
N TRP A 133 -1.05 9.76 -4.54
CA TRP A 133 -0.57 9.95 -3.17
C TRP A 133 -1.22 11.19 -2.53
N ILE A 134 -1.23 12.33 -3.25
CA ILE A 134 -1.85 13.58 -2.78
C ILE A 134 -3.34 13.38 -2.49
N ILE A 135 -4.07 12.74 -3.41
CA ILE A 135 -5.50 12.44 -3.23
C ILE A 135 -5.71 11.60 -1.95
N GLY A 136 -4.90 10.56 -1.75
CA GLY A 136 -4.98 9.73 -0.55
C GLY A 136 -4.71 10.50 0.74
N MET A 137 -3.70 11.37 0.75
CA MET A 137 -3.40 12.22 1.91
C MET A 137 -4.51 13.23 2.19
N ALA A 138 -5.08 13.86 1.15
CA ALA A 138 -6.18 14.79 1.28
C ALA A 138 -7.39 14.14 1.95
N CYS A 139 -7.70 12.88 1.63
CA CYS A 139 -8.78 12.16 2.30
C CYS A 139 -8.54 11.96 3.80
N ILE A 140 -7.31 11.63 4.20
CA ILE A 140 -6.94 11.46 5.61
C ILE A 140 -7.04 12.81 6.35
N VAL A 141 -6.48 13.88 5.77
CA VAL A 141 -6.50 15.22 6.37
C VAL A 141 -7.94 15.72 6.52
N ALA A 142 -8.78 15.57 5.49
CA ALA A 142 -10.19 15.94 5.56
C ALA A 142 -10.94 15.17 6.65
N GLY A 143 -10.70 13.85 6.77
CA GLY A 143 -11.26 13.03 7.84
C GLY A 143 -10.83 13.51 9.22
N ALA A 144 -9.55 13.83 9.40
CA ALA A 144 -9.02 14.31 10.68
C ALA A 144 -9.61 15.68 11.07
N LEU A 145 -9.72 16.62 10.13
CA LEU A 145 -10.32 17.93 10.39
C LEU A 145 -11.81 17.80 10.78
N ALA A 146 -12.56 16.93 10.07
CA ALA A 146 -13.95 16.66 10.41
C ALA A 146 -14.09 16.01 11.80
N SER A 147 -13.20 15.09 12.17
CA SER A 147 -13.17 14.52 13.52
C SER A 147 -12.92 15.57 14.60
N ILE A 148 -12.01 16.52 14.35
CA ILE A 148 -11.72 17.61 15.29
C ILE A 148 -12.95 18.50 15.47
N GLU A 149 -13.59 18.90 14.39
CA GLU A 149 -14.80 19.75 14.43
C GLU A 149 -15.93 19.06 15.22
N ALA A 150 -16.19 17.79 14.92
CA ALA A 150 -17.23 17.01 15.59
C ALA A 150 -16.92 16.77 17.08
N ALA A 151 -15.65 16.61 17.46
CA ALA A 151 -15.26 16.38 18.85
C ALA A 151 -15.34 17.64 19.73
N LEU A 152 -15.32 18.84 19.13
CA LEU A 152 -15.35 20.12 19.82
C LEU A 152 -16.75 20.76 19.87
N SER A 153 -17.72 20.18 19.16
CA SER A 153 -19.11 20.63 19.12
C SER A 153 -19.96 19.91 20.16
#